data_AF-A0A0F9D6W3-F1
#
_entry.id   AF-A0A0F9D6W3-F1
#
_cell.length_a   1.000
_cell.length_b   1.000
_cell.length_c   1.000
_cell.angle_alpha   90.00
_cell.angle_beta   90.00
_cell.angle_gamma   90.00
#
_symmetry.space_group_name_H-M   'P 1'
#
loop_
_entity.id
_entity.type
_entity.pdbx_description
1 polymer ?
#
loop_
_entity_poly.entity_id
_entity_poly.type
_entity_poly.pdbx_seq_one_letter_code
_entity_poly.pdbx_strand_id
1 'polypeptide(L)'
;MVEIPDIPTPSDTGADGQQIQGSNDIPTELMEPSQLSRFPMVNAIEGLAAANNRVFGSEATSKMLVATTSHFAGELSRSQDDTTRLRQQIDILRDEKADISSRNAVLNERIASFRSNRHFSNFGIFAGTTLIGACIEFFQNDMATYGIPVMILGTILLFLSWFIAPRRGDQ
;
A
#
# COMPACT_ATOMS: atom_id res chain seq x y z
N MET A 1 -39.42 34.56 -22.23
CA MET A 1 -39.16 33.16 -22.62
C MET A 1 -37.82 32.83 -21.98
N VAL A 2 -37.84 32.09 -20.88
CA VAL A 2 -36.66 31.86 -20.03
C VAL A 2 -36.09 30.50 -20.42
N GLU A 3 -34.88 30.47 -20.96
CA GLU A 3 -34.13 29.23 -21.19
C GLU A 3 -33.76 28.62 -19.84
N ILE A 4 -34.22 27.39 -19.61
CA ILE A 4 -33.85 26.59 -18.44
C ILE A 4 -32.51 25.92 -18.79
N PRO A 5 -31.44 26.12 -17.99
CA PRO A 5 -30.16 25.48 -18.26
C PRO A 5 -30.27 23.95 -18.10
N ASP A 6 -29.65 23.26 -19.05
CA ASP A 6 -29.62 21.80 -19.20
C ASP A 6 -29.12 21.14 -17.89
N ILE A 7 -29.96 20.28 -17.31
CA ILE A 7 -29.64 19.58 -16.07
C ILE A 7 -28.78 18.37 -16.46
N PRO A 8 -27.52 18.26 -16.00
CA PRO A 8 -26.66 17.15 -16.40
C PRO A 8 -27.24 15.83 -15.88
N THR A 9 -27.56 14.93 -16.81
CA THR A 9 -28.01 13.57 -16.49
C THR A 9 -26.86 12.74 -15.94
N PRO A 10 -27.09 11.93 -14.88
CA PRO A 10 -26.04 11.14 -14.24
C PRO A 10 -25.76 9.88 -15.07
N SER A 11 -25.04 10.02 -16.17
CA SER A 11 -24.54 8.87 -16.95
C SER A 11 -23.02 8.65 -16.81
N ASP A 12 -22.31 9.50 -16.08
CA ASP A 12 -20.90 9.29 -15.70
C ASP A 12 -20.81 8.71 -14.28
N THR A 13 -21.29 7.48 -14.12
CA THR A 13 -20.89 6.66 -12.98
C THR A 13 -19.44 6.24 -13.22
N GLY A 14 -18.51 6.79 -12.44
CA GLY A 14 -17.06 6.58 -12.52
C GLY A 14 -16.58 5.15 -12.25
N ALA A 15 -17.05 4.19 -13.05
CA ALA A 15 -16.62 2.80 -13.04
C ALA A 15 -15.31 2.55 -13.80
N ASP A 16 -14.85 3.54 -14.60
CA ASP A 16 -13.70 3.40 -15.50
C ASP A 16 -12.39 3.97 -14.91
N GLY A 17 -12.41 4.44 -13.65
CA GLY A 17 -11.21 4.89 -12.92
C GLY A 17 -10.55 6.16 -13.46
N GLN A 18 -11.16 6.85 -14.44
CA GLN A 18 -10.66 8.10 -14.99
C GLN A 18 -11.54 9.26 -14.53
N GLN A 19 -11.27 9.75 -13.32
CA GLN A 19 -11.84 11.01 -12.87
C GLN A 19 -11.05 12.15 -13.52
N ILE A 20 -11.68 12.88 -14.45
CA ILE A 20 -11.10 14.10 -15.00
C ILE A 20 -11.14 15.13 -13.87
N GLN A 21 -9.95 15.47 -13.35
CA GLN A 21 -9.78 16.49 -12.32
C GLN A 21 -10.34 17.81 -12.86
N GLY A 22 -11.48 18.24 -12.34
CA GLY A 22 -12.05 19.54 -12.66
C GLY A 22 -10.99 20.62 -12.47
N SER A 23 -10.82 21.47 -13.48
CA SER A 23 -9.87 22.57 -13.46
C SER A 23 -10.17 23.48 -12.26
N ASN A 24 -9.36 23.37 -11.21
CA ASN A 24 -9.40 24.29 -10.07
C ASN A 24 -8.69 25.60 -10.46
N ASP A 25 -9.22 26.30 -11.47
CA ASP A 25 -8.89 27.71 -11.72
C ASP A 25 -9.77 28.60 -10.83
N ILE A 26 -9.67 28.36 -9.52
CA ILE A 26 -10.02 29.37 -8.53
C ILE A 26 -8.67 29.91 -8.06
N PRO A 27 -8.33 31.18 -8.35
CA PRO A 27 -7.15 31.81 -7.78
C PRO A 27 -7.42 31.99 -6.29
N THR A 28 -7.18 30.92 -5.54
CA THR A 28 -7.11 30.97 -4.10
C THR A 28 -5.68 31.43 -3.84
N GLU A 29 -5.48 32.74 -3.90
CA GLU A 29 -4.39 33.38 -3.19
C GLU A 29 -4.66 33.10 -1.71
N LEU A 30 -4.29 31.90 -1.28
CA LEU A 30 -4.22 31.50 0.11
C LEU A 30 -3.11 32.38 0.69
N MET A 31 -3.48 33.58 1.12
CA MET A 31 -2.65 34.36 2.03
C MET A 31 -2.20 33.39 3.11
N GLU A 32 -0.88 33.20 3.16
CA GLU A 32 -0.23 32.47 4.23
C GLU A 32 -0.80 33.02 5.55
N PRO A 33 -1.45 32.20 6.39
CA PRO A 33 -1.99 32.68 7.64
C PRO A 33 -0.80 33.17 8.45
N SER A 34 -0.61 34.49 8.44
CA SER A 34 0.42 35.16 9.23
C SER A 34 0.36 34.55 10.63
N GLN A 35 1.48 34.15 11.19
CA GLN A 35 1.49 33.45 12.48
C GLN A 35 0.84 34.27 13.62
N LEU A 36 0.59 35.57 13.39
CA LEU A 36 -0.21 36.48 14.22
C LEU A 36 -1.74 36.22 14.18
N SER A 37 -2.28 35.61 13.13
CA SER A 37 -3.72 35.32 12.97
C SER A 37 -4.14 33.96 13.54
N ARG A 38 -3.21 33.17 14.09
CA ARG A 38 -3.49 31.81 14.57
C ARG A 38 -4.38 31.78 15.82
N PHE A 39 -4.43 32.87 16.60
CA PHE A 39 -5.24 32.95 17.82
C PHE A 39 -6.05 34.25 17.89
N PRO A 40 -7.07 34.40 17.03
CA PRO A 40 -7.90 35.62 17.00
C PRO A 40 -8.59 35.88 18.35
N MET A 41 -8.83 34.83 19.13
CA MET A 41 -9.42 34.91 20.46
C MET A 41 -8.48 35.55 21.50
N VAL A 42 -7.17 35.28 21.44
CA VAL A 42 -6.18 35.90 22.34
C VAL A 42 -6.07 37.39 22.04
N ASN A 43 -5.97 37.75 20.76
CA ASN A 43 -5.90 39.15 20.31
C ASN A 43 -7.21 39.90 20.64
N ALA A 44 -8.37 39.24 20.53
CA ALA A 44 -9.65 39.83 20.90
C ALA A 44 -9.77 40.06 22.41
N ILE A 45 -9.27 39.13 23.25
CA ILE A 45 -9.28 39.26 24.71
C ILE A 45 -8.27 40.31 25.17
N GLU A 46 -7.10 40.39 24.54
CA GLU A 46 -6.09 41.43 24.81
C GLU A 46 -6.62 42.83 24.41
N GLY A 47 -7.29 42.94 23.26
CA GLY A 47 -7.96 44.17 22.83
C GLY A 47 -9.12 44.58 23.75
N LEU A 48 -9.92 43.62 24.22
CA LEU A 48 -11.01 43.86 25.18
C LEU A 48 -10.48 44.25 26.57
N ALA A 49 -9.39 43.64 27.03
CA ALA A 49 -8.72 43.98 28.28
C ALA A 49 -8.12 45.39 28.24
N ALA A 50 -7.50 45.76 27.11
CA ALA A 50 -6.96 47.11 26.89
C ALA A 50 -8.07 48.18 26.80
N ALA A 51 -9.19 47.86 26.15
CA ALA A 51 -10.29 48.81 25.96
C ALA A 51 -11.20 48.97 27.18
N ASN A 52 -11.29 47.96 28.07
CA ASN A 52 -12.34 47.92 29.10
C ASN A 52 -11.85 47.44 30.49
N ASN A 53 -10.77 48.07 30.97
CA ASN A 53 -10.11 47.74 32.25
C ASN A 53 -11.05 47.87 33.49
N ARG A 54 -12.14 48.64 33.38
CA ARG A 54 -13.15 48.83 34.44
C ARG A 54 -14.13 47.65 34.59
N VAL A 55 -14.35 46.85 33.53
CA VAL A 55 -15.32 45.75 33.52
C VAL A 55 -14.70 44.44 34.03
N PHE A 56 -13.39 44.26 33.90
CA PHE A 56 -12.67 43.06 34.37
C PHE A 56 -12.18 43.14 35.83
N GLY A 57 -12.50 44.22 36.55
CA GLY A 57 -12.36 44.32 38.01
C GLY A 57 -10.94 44.53 38.56
N SER A 58 -9.89 44.19 37.81
CA SER A 58 -8.51 44.60 38.09
C SER A 58 -7.61 44.32 36.87
N GLU A 59 -6.59 45.14 36.65
CA GLU A 59 -5.59 44.92 35.59
C GLU A 59 -4.94 43.54 35.70
N ALA A 60 -4.74 43.07 36.94
CA ALA A 60 -4.14 41.78 37.28
C ALA A 60 -5.00 40.58 36.82
N THR A 61 -6.32 40.63 37.01
CA THR A 61 -7.23 39.56 36.55
C THR A 61 -7.30 39.50 35.03
N SER A 62 -7.29 40.65 34.33
CA SER A 62 -7.28 40.65 32.86
C SER A 62 -5.98 40.07 32.28
N LYS A 63 -4.82 40.42 32.87
CA LYS A 63 -3.52 39.87 32.48
C LYS A 63 -3.45 38.36 32.72
N MET A 64 -4.03 37.88 33.82
CA MET A 64 -4.13 36.45 34.10
C MET A 64 -5.01 35.74 33.07
N LEU A 65 -6.14 36.33 32.67
CA LEU A 65 -7.06 35.77 31.67
C LEU A 65 -6.42 35.73 30.27
N VAL A 66 -5.68 36.77 29.90
CA VAL A 66 -4.89 36.80 28.66
C VAL A 66 -3.80 35.73 28.71
N ALA A 67 -3.10 35.58 29.84
CA ALA A 67 -2.04 34.58 30.02
C ALA A 67 -2.56 33.13 29.98
N THR A 68 -3.72 32.85 30.58
CA THR A 68 -4.32 31.51 30.51
C THR A 68 -4.83 31.20 29.11
N THR A 69 -5.42 32.19 28.43
CA THR A 69 -5.88 32.02 27.05
C THR A 69 -4.71 31.80 26.10
N SER A 70 -3.61 32.55 26.25
CA SER A 70 -2.40 32.34 25.44
C SER A 70 -1.74 30.98 25.71
N HIS A 71 -1.79 30.50 26.95
CA HIS A 71 -1.35 29.16 27.30
C HIS A 71 -2.20 28.08 26.61
N PHE A 72 -3.53 28.16 26.69
CA PHE A 72 -4.43 27.20 26.02
C PHE A 72 -4.33 27.25 24.50
N ALA A 73 -4.16 28.45 23.94
CA ALA A 73 -3.87 28.63 22.52
C ALA A 73 -2.58 27.90 22.12
N GLY A 74 -1.51 28.05 22.90
CA GLY A 74 -0.25 27.34 22.69
C GLY A 74 -0.39 25.82 22.78
N GLU A 75 -1.12 25.32 23.78
CA GLU A 75 -1.40 23.88 23.93
C GLU A 75 -2.22 23.33 22.78
N LEU A 76 -3.25 24.06 22.34
CA LEU A 76 -4.08 23.66 21.21
C LEU A 76 -3.26 23.57 19.92
N SER A 77 -2.40 24.54 19.65
CA SER A 77 -1.52 24.48 18.47
C SER A 77 -0.55 23.31 18.56
N ARG A 78 0.09 23.09 19.70
CA ARG A 78 0.97 21.92 19.89
C ARG A 78 0.22 20.61 19.68
N SER A 79 -0.99 20.51 20.21
CA SER A 79 -1.85 19.34 20.00
C SER A 79 -2.21 19.15 18.53
N GLN A 80 -2.58 20.22 17.81
CA GLN A 80 -2.85 20.15 16.37
C GLN A 80 -1.62 19.74 15.57
N ASP A 81 -0.45 20.29 15.88
CA ASP A 81 0.81 19.95 15.24
C ASP A 81 1.16 18.47 15.50
N ASP A 82 0.98 17.98 16.73
CA ASP A 82 1.18 16.58 17.08
C ASP A 82 0.20 15.65 16.36
N THR A 83 -1.08 15.99 16.27
CA THR A 83 -2.05 15.18 15.53
C THR A 83 -1.71 15.12 14.05
N THR A 84 -1.23 16.22 13.46
CA THR A 84 -0.82 16.28 12.05
C THR A 84 0.41 15.41 11.83
N ARG A 85 1.42 15.53 12.71
CA ARG A 85 2.63 14.70 12.67
C ARG A 85 2.32 13.22 12.81
N LEU A 86 1.45 12.84 13.75
CA LEU A 86 1.05 11.45 13.96
C LEU A 86 0.30 10.90 12.75
N ARG A 87 -0.58 11.69 12.11
CA ARG A 87 -1.25 11.30 10.87
C ARG A 87 -0.24 11.03 9.75
N GLN A 88 0.72 11.93 9.55
CA GLN A 88 1.79 11.74 8.57
C GLN A 88 2.61 10.48 8.84
N GLN A 89 2.96 10.21 10.10
CA GLN A 89 3.67 8.98 10.47
C GLN A 89 2.84 7.72 10.21
N ILE A 90 1.54 7.76 10.48
CA ILE A 90 0.63 6.65 10.18
C ILE A 90 0.58 6.38 8.68
N ASP A 91 0.53 7.42 7.85
CA ASP A 91 0.48 7.28 6.40
C ASP A 91 1.80 6.70 5.86
N ILE A 92 2.96 7.19 6.33
CA ILE A 92 4.28 6.63 5.97
C ILE A 92 4.40 5.15 6.36
N LEU A 93 4.00 4.81 7.59
CA LEU A 93 4.08 3.42 8.07
C LEU A 93 3.10 2.50 7.32
N ARG A 94 1.95 3.02 6.89
CA ARG A 94 1.02 2.27 6.04
C ARG A 94 1.61 1.99 4.68
N ASP A 95 2.26 2.97 4.06
CA ASP A 95 2.91 2.83 2.76
C ASP A 95 4.08 1.84 2.83
N GLU A 96 4.93 1.95 3.87
CA GLU A 96 6.04 1.01 4.09
C GLU A 96 5.53 -0.43 4.31
N LYS A 97 4.47 -0.59 5.12
CA LYS A 97 3.84 -1.90 5.32
C LYS A 97 3.26 -2.45 4.03
N ALA A 98 2.66 -1.62 3.18
CA ALA A 98 2.11 -2.04 1.89
C ALA A 98 3.23 -2.51 0.95
N ASP A 99 4.35 -1.79 0.86
CA ASP A 99 5.51 -2.17 0.05
C ASP A 99 6.12 -3.49 0.54
N ILE A 100 6.36 -3.64 1.85
CA ILE A 100 6.87 -4.88 2.44
C ILE A 100 5.90 -6.05 2.18
N SER A 101 4.60 -5.83 2.35
CA SER A 101 3.58 -6.85 2.08
C SER A 101 3.58 -7.29 0.62
N SER A 102 3.71 -6.35 -0.32
CA SER A 102 3.83 -6.63 -1.76
C SER A 102 5.08 -7.47 -2.06
N ARG A 103 6.24 -7.06 -1.53
CA ARG A 103 7.50 -7.82 -1.69
C ARG A 103 7.37 -9.22 -1.12
N ASN A 104 6.80 -9.38 0.08
CA ASN A 104 6.57 -10.68 0.68
C ASN A 104 5.63 -11.57 -0.16
N ALA A 105 4.59 -11.00 -0.77
CA ALA A 105 3.73 -11.75 -1.68
C ALA A 105 4.51 -12.29 -2.87
N VAL A 106 5.35 -11.45 -3.50
CA VAL A 106 6.21 -11.86 -4.63
C VAL A 106 7.23 -12.92 -4.21
N LEU A 107 7.87 -12.76 -3.05
CA LEU A 107 8.81 -13.78 -2.53
C LEU A 107 8.11 -15.10 -2.24
N ASN A 108 6.93 -15.06 -1.62
CA ASN A 108 6.15 -16.27 -1.35
C ASN A 108 5.72 -16.98 -2.63
N GLU A 109 5.31 -16.23 -3.66
CA GLU A 109 5.00 -16.78 -4.97
C GLU A 109 6.23 -17.45 -5.60
N ARG A 110 7.41 -16.81 -5.53
CA ARG A 110 8.67 -17.41 -5.99
C ARG A 110 9.02 -18.68 -5.21
N ILE A 111 8.88 -18.68 -3.89
CA ILE A 111 9.15 -19.88 -3.07
C ILE A 111 8.17 -21.00 -3.43
N ALA A 112 6.89 -20.67 -3.62
CA ALA A 112 5.88 -21.63 -4.02
C ALA A 112 6.19 -22.23 -5.40
N SER A 113 6.60 -21.40 -6.37
CA SER A 113 7.00 -21.87 -7.70
C SER A 113 8.26 -22.74 -7.64
N PHE A 114 9.26 -22.38 -6.82
CA PHE A 114 10.44 -23.22 -6.59
C PHE A 114 10.09 -24.56 -5.93
N ARG A 115 9.18 -24.58 -4.95
CA ARG A 115 8.71 -25.83 -4.32
C ARG A 115 7.98 -26.70 -5.33
N SER A 116 7.07 -26.11 -6.10
CA SER A 116 6.34 -26.82 -7.17
C SER A 116 7.31 -27.44 -8.18
N ASN A 117 8.26 -26.66 -8.70
CA ASN A 117 9.27 -27.17 -9.64
C ASN A 117 10.13 -28.30 -9.04
N ARG A 118 10.46 -28.21 -7.75
CA ARG A 118 11.19 -29.28 -7.05
C ARG A 118 10.35 -30.56 -6.94
N HIS A 119 9.04 -30.45 -6.66
CA HIS A 119 8.15 -31.61 -6.64
C HIS A 119 8.00 -32.23 -8.03
N PHE A 120 7.88 -31.42 -9.09
CA PHE A 120 7.86 -31.91 -10.47
C PHE A 120 9.16 -32.62 -10.86
N SER A 121 10.32 -32.08 -10.48
CA SER A 121 11.59 -32.77 -10.70
C SER A 121 11.67 -34.10 -9.94
N ASN A 122 11.31 -34.13 -8.67
CA ASN A 122 11.34 -35.39 -7.91
C ASN A 122 10.37 -36.43 -8.49
N PHE A 123 9.19 -36.00 -8.93
CA PHE A 123 8.21 -36.86 -9.60
C PHE A 123 8.74 -37.39 -10.94
N GLY A 124 9.37 -36.53 -11.75
CA GLY A 124 9.98 -36.92 -13.02
C GLY A 124 11.10 -37.96 -12.84
N ILE A 125 11.95 -37.80 -11.83
CA ILE A 125 12.96 -38.82 -11.49
C ILE A 125 12.29 -40.13 -11.11
N PHE A 126 11.33 -40.10 -10.18
CA PHE A 126 10.65 -41.31 -9.70
C PHE A 126 9.92 -42.06 -10.84
N ALA A 127 9.11 -41.35 -11.63
CA ALA A 127 8.37 -41.93 -12.73
C ALA A 127 9.31 -42.45 -13.83
N GLY A 128 10.36 -41.69 -14.17
CA GLY A 128 11.37 -42.10 -15.14
C GLY A 128 12.14 -43.35 -14.71
N THR A 129 12.60 -43.42 -13.45
CA THR A 129 13.28 -44.63 -12.93
C THR A 129 12.35 -45.84 -12.89
N THR A 130 11.08 -45.63 -12.54
CA THR A 130 10.08 -46.71 -12.50
C THR A 130 9.80 -47.27 -13.89
N LEU A 131 9.66 -46.39 -14.90
CA LEU A 131 9.46 -46.80 -16.30
C LEU A 131 10.67 -47.58 -16.85
N ILE A 132 11.90 -47.14 -16.52
CA ILE A 132 13.11 -47.88 -16.92
C ILE A 132 13.15 -49.25 -16.24
N GLY A 133 12.77 -49.36 -14.96
CA GLY A 133 12.64 -50.63 -14.26
C GLY A 133 11.65 -51.57 -14.95
N ALA A 134 10.43 -51.08 -15.26
CA ALA A 134 9.41 -51.85 -15.99
C ALA A 134 9.87 -52.26 -17.41
N CYS A 135 10.68 -51.42 -18.06
CA CYS A 135 11.25 -51.74 -19.36
C CYS A 135 12.15 -53.00 -19.32
N ILE A 136 12.93 -53.17 -18.25
CA ILE A 136 13.78 -54.36 -18.07
C ILE A 136 12.91 -55.63 -18.02
N GLU A 137 11.76 -55.59 -17.35
CA GLU A 137 10.82 -56.72 -17.31
C GLU A 137 10.22 -57.02 -18.69
N PHE A 138 9.90 -56.00 -19.50
CA PHE A 138 9.41 -56.22 -20.86
C PHE A 138 10.46 -56.86 -21.77
N PHE A 139 11.74 -56.54 -21.60
CA PHE A 139 12.81 -57.20 -22.34
C PHE A 139 13.02 -58.66 -21.90
N GLN A 140 12.82 -58.98 -20.62
CA GLN A 140 12.91 -60.37 -20.14
C GLN A 140 11.76 -61.25 -20.65
N ASN A 141 10.59 -60.67 -20.91
CA ASN A 141 9.40 -61.38 -21.39
C ASN A 141 9.28 -61.42 -22.93
N ASP A 142 10.36 -61.16 -23.68
CA ASP A 142 10.39 -61.11 -25.15
C ASP A 142 9.41 -60.09 -25.78
N MET A 143 8.93 -59.12 -24.99
CA MET A 143 8.01 -58.06 -25.43
C MET A 143 8.78 -56.79 -25.85
N ALA A 144 9.88 -56.95 -26.59
CA ALA A 144 10.77 -55.86 -26.96
C ALA A 144 10.08 -54.72 -27.73
N THR A 145 9.07 -55.04 -28.55
CA THR A 145 8.25 -54.06 -29.29
C THR A 145 7.55 -53.05 -28.38
N TYR A 146 7.17 -53.46 -27.17
CA TYR A 146 6.55 -52.59 -26.16
C TYR A 146 7.58 -52.00 -25.20
N GLY A 147 8.71 -52.68 -24.98
CA GLY A 147 9.79 -52.19 -24.12
C GLY A 147 10.49 -50.93 -24.67
N ILE A 148 10.77 -50.88 -25.98
CA ILE A 148 11.47 -49.75 -26.62
C ILE A 148 10.75 -48.40 -26.42
N PRO A 149 9.45 -48.24 -26.71
CA PRO A 149 8.77 -46.96 -26.51
C PRO A 149 8.71 -46.55 -25.03
N VAL A 150 8.55 -47.51 -24.11
CA VAL A 150 8.57 -47.26 -22.65
C VAL A 150 9.94 -46.76 -22.20
N MET A 151 11.02 -47.35 -22.74
CA MET A 151 12.39 -46.90 -22.46
C MET A 151 12.60 -45.45 -22.90
N ILE A 152 12.26 -45.14 -24.16
CA ILE A 152 12.41 -43.78 -24.72
C ILE A 152 11.63 -42.77 -23.88
N LEU A 153 10.39 -43.10 -23.51
CA LEU A 153 9.55 -42.22 -22.71
C LEU A 153 10.13 -42.02 -21.31
N GLY A 154 10.61 -43.07 -20.65
CA GLY A 154 11.27 -42.99 -19.34
C GLY A 154 12.56 -42.15 -19.38
N THR A 155 13.38 -42.32 -20.43
CA THR A 155 14.59 -41.53 -20.64
C THR A 155 14.26 -40.06 -20.87
N ILE A 156 13.28 -39.74 -21.72
CA ILE A 156 12.82 -38.36 -21.95
C ILE A 156 12.36 -37.73 -20.64
N LEU A 157 11.59 -38.46 -19.82
CA LEU A 157 11.08 -37.96 -18.54
C LEU A 157 12.22 -37.63 -17.55
N LEU A 158 13.26 -38.46 -17.50
CA LEU A 158 14.46 -38.19 -16.70
C LEU A 158 15.20 -36.95 -17.19
N PHE A 159 15.39 -36.81 -18.50
CA PHE A 159 16.05 -35.64 -19.07
C PHE A 159 15.24 -34.36 -18.81
N LEU A 160 13.93 -34.38 -19.03
CA LEU A 160 13.05 -33.24 -18.72
C LEU A 160 13.14 -32.86 -17.24
N SER A 161 13.14 -33.86 -16.35
CA SER A 161 13.31 -33.59 -14.93
C SER A 161 14.66 -32.93 -14.60
N TRP A 162 15.73 -33.32 -15.29
CA TRP A 162 17.06 -32.75 -15.07
C TRP A 162 17.13 -31.29 -15.55
N PHE A 163 16.51 -30.97 -16.69
CA PHE A 163 16.51 -29.62 -17.25
C PHE A 163 15.55 -28.66 -16.53
N ILE A 164 14.44 -29.16 -15.97
CA ILE A 164 13.49 -28.35 -15.19
C ILE A 164 14.02 -28.07 -13.77
N ALA A 165 14.93 -28.90 -13.26
CA ALA A 165 15.54 -28.67 -11.95
C ALA A 165 16.30 -27.33 -11.96
N PRO A 166 15.89 -26.33 -11.16
CA PRO A 166 16.54 -25.03 -11.17
C PRO A 166 18.00 -25.19 -10.73
N ARG A 167 18.94 -24.72 -11.57
CA ARG A 167 20.37 -24.65 -11.22
C ARG A 167 20.49 -23.80 -9.95
N ARG A 168 20.79 -24.45 -8.83
CA ARG A 168 21.22 -23.80 -7.58
C ARG A 168 22.54 -23.08 -7.87
N GLY A 169 22.53 -21.78 -8.12
CA GLY A 169 23.79 -21.04 -8.20
C GLY A 169 23.75 -19.60 -8.73
N ASP A 170 22.86 -19.26 -9.66
CA ASP A 170 22.92 -17.93 -10.30
C ASP A 170 21.79 -17.00 -9.81
N GLN A 171 21.82 -16.62 -8.52
CA GLN A 171 21.23 -15.37 -7.99
C GLN A 171 22.01 -14.89 -6.76
#